data_AF-K7M4H0-F1
#
_entry.id   AF-K7M4H0-F1
#
_cell.length_a   1.000
_cell.length_b   1.000
_cell.length_c   1.000
_cell.angle_alpha   90.00
_cell.angle_beta   90.00
_cell.angle_gamma   90.00
#
_symmetry.space_group_name_H-M   'P 1'
#
loop_
_entity.id
_entity.type
_entity.pdbx_description
1 polymer ?
#
loop_
_entity_poly.entity_id
_entity_poly.type
_entity_poly.pdbx_seq_one_letter_code
_entity_poly.pdbx_strand_id
1 'polypeptide(L)'
;MGVRGSSVLAMLVLGGISAETETEGILGTTPTPFEYGDNKAIGLKCGRYVSRIGPKEPPSQACCQSLEGADIPCLCQYFTIYALLFSLEKGVYVRLHVEVPSLVCEDCYKRVIAEFMKQAKIPGFRPGKKVPESILISYVGSQNVQKATIESILRRTLSHAMTSVTGRALQESVRIVTKFSEMEETYSSLGSLGYDVLVDIAPEIKWIPDNNAYKNLKIVVEMDSDIDAHTASEQEFRRRYKSIGALKVVTDRATGWRCCCP
;
A
#
# COMPACT_ATOMS: atom_id res chain seq x y z
N MET A 1 -27.89 -6.88 19.90
CA MET A 1 -27.39 -7.85 20.90
C MET A 1 -26.03 -7.36 21.35
N GLY A 2 -25.97 -6.69 22.50
CA GLY A 2 -24.72 -6.22 23.10
C GLY A 2 -24.32 -7.14 24.25
N VAL A 3 -23.02 -7.39 24.41
CA VAL A 3 -22.45 -7.96 25.65
C VAL A 3 -21.04 -7.41 25.86
N ARG A 4 -20.96 -6.51 26.85
CA ARG A 4 -19.96 -6.33 27.94
C ARG A 4 -18.46 -6.34 27.63
N GLY A 5 -17.83 -5.24 28.06
CA GLY A 5 -16.41 -5.16 28.36
C GLY A 5 -16.02 -5.64 29.77
N SER A 6 -14.72 -5.76 29.93
CA SER A 6 -13.86 -5.83 31.14
C SER A 6 -12.50 -5.32 30.64
N SER A 7 -11.61 -4.64 31.34
CA SER A 7 -11.46 -4.20 32.73
C SER A 7 -10.18 -3.35 32.70
N VAL A 8 -10.19 -2.10 33.15
CA VAL A 8 -8.99 -1.25 33.32
C VAL A 8 -8.37 -1.55 34.69
N LEU A 9 -7.05 -1.76 34.74
CA LEU A 9 -6.28 -1.73 35.99
C LEU A 9 -5.21 -0.63 35.86
N ALA A 10 -5.46 0.50 36.52
CA ALA A 10 -4.50 1.58 36.72
C ALA A 10 -3.86 1.41 38.10
N MET A 11 -2.52 1.39 38.16
CA MET A 11 -1.75 1.54 39.39
C MET A 11 -1.07 2.91 39.34
N LEU A 12 -1.56 3.82 40.17
CA LEU A 12 -0.92 5.07 40.58
C LEU A 12 -0.04 4.77 41.81
N VAL A 13 1.22 5.19 41.78
CA VAL A 13 2.02 5.40 42.99
C VAL A 13 2.50 6.85 42.97
N LEU A 14 2.13 7.56 44.03
CA LEU A 14 2.45 8.94 44.34
C LEU A 14 3.78 9.05 45.09
N GLY A 15 4.44 10.19 44.95
CA GLY A 15 5.05 10.89 46.08
C GLY A 15 6.58 10.95 46.11
N GLY A 16 7.11 12.18 46.08
CA GLY A 16 8.50 12.49 46.42
C GLY A 16 8.93 13.86 45.90
N ILE A 17 8.65 14.91 46.66
CA ILE A 17 9.07 16.30 46.42
C ILE A 17 10.30 16.57 47.29
N SER A 18 11.38 17.10 46.71
CA SER A 18 12.36 17.94 47.42
C SER A 18 12.75 19.08 46.50
N ALA A 19 12.56 20.30 46.98
CA ALA A 19 12.98 21.53 46.34
C ALA A 19 14.40 21.87 46.81
N GLU A 20 15.30 22.14 45.87
CA GLU A 20 16.50 22.94 46.11
C GLU A 20 16.61 23.96 44.97
N THR A 21 16.56 25.23 45.35
CA THR A 21 16.79 26.39 44.49
C THR A 21 18.29 26.64 44.41
N GLU A 22 18.87 26.51 43.22
CA GLU A 22 20.10 27.21 42.85
C GLU A 22 19.94 27.78 41.44
N THR A 23 19.93 29.11 41.39
CA THR A 23 20.10 29.92 40.18
C THR A 23 21.56 29.87 39.76
N GLU A 24 21.79 29.54 38.48
CA GLU A 24 22.77 30.11 37.54
C GLU A 24 23.26 29.07 36.52
N GLY A 25 22.88 29.30 35.26
CA GLY A 25 23.60 28.90 34.04
C GLY A 25 24.02 27.44 33.85
N ILE A 26 23.17 26.61 33.24
CA ILE A 26 23.60 25.28 32.77
C ILE A 26 23.31 25.11 31.27
N LEU A 27 24.42 25.12 30.52
CA LEU A 27 24.73 24.33 29.34
C LEU A 27 23.55 23.57 28.73
N GLY A 28 23.04 24.07 27.60
CA GLY A 28 22.25 23.24 26.69
C GLY A 28 23.10 22.06 26.25
N THR A 29 22.80 20.87 26.77
CA THR A 29 23.33 19.62 26.27
C THR A 29 22.98 19.51 24.81
N THR A 30 23.98 19.68 23.94
CA THR A 30 23.90 19.24 22.56
C THR A 30 23.61 17.74 22.59
N PRO A 31 22.63 17.24 21.80
CA PRO A 31 22.46 15.82 21.67
C PRO A 31 23.78 15.27 21.14
N THR A 32 24.39 14.36 21.89
CA THR A 32 25.57 13.64 21.41
C THR A 32 25.22 12.97 20.08
N PRO A 33 26.17 12.78 19.15
CA PRO A 33 25.95 12.13 17.84
C PRO A 33 25.46 10.67 17.88
N PHE A 34 24.93 10.19 19.02
CA PHE A 34 24.65 8.80 19.31
C PHE A 34 23.18 8.49 19.68
N GLU A 35 22.28 9.47 19.62
CA GLU A 35 20.83 9.28 19.89
C GLU A 35 19.95 9.23 18.63
N TYR A 36 20.55 8.92 17.49
CA TYR A 36 19.84 8.60 16.25
C TYR A 36 20.09 7.12 15.96
N GLY A 37 19.08 6.27 16.21
CA GLY A 37 19.19 4.81 16.38
C GLY A 37 20.23 4.12 15.49
N ASP A 38 20.91 3.10 16.02
CA ASP A 38 22.09 2.42 15.46
C ASP A 38 22.08 2.29 13.92
N ASN A 39 22.49 3.35 13.21
CA ASN A 39 22.51 3.39 11.74
C ASN A 39 23.36 2.24 11.20
N LYS A 40 24.41 1.87 11.94
CA LYS A 40 25.28 0.74 11.64
C LYS A 40 24.55 -0.60 11.82
N ALA A 41 23.74 -0.77 12.88
CA ALA A 41 22.97 -1.99 13.08
C ALA A 41 21.85 -2.13 12.04
N ILE A 42 21.19 -1.03 11.67
CA ILE A 42 20.20 -1.01 10.58
C ILE A 42 20.88 -1.40 9.27
N GLY A 43 22.00 -0.77 8.90
CA GLY A 43 22.74 -1.12 7.70
C GLY A 43 23.17 -2.59 7.67
N LEU A 44 23.68 -3.12 8.79
CA LEU A 44 24.19 -4.50 8.88
C LEU A 44 23.07 -5.55 8.86
N LYS A 45 21.96 -5.29 9.57
CA LYS A 45 20.83 -6.24 9.72
C LYS A 45 19.81 -6.12 8.59
N CYS A 46 19.55 -4.90 8.12
CA CYS A 46 18.56 -4.62 7.09
C CYS A 46 19.12 -4.51 5.68
N GLY A 47 20.42 -4.22 5.53
CA GLY A 47 21.05 -3.93 4.24
C GLY A 47 20.79 -4.98 3.18
N ARG A 48 20.76 -6.27 3.54
CA ARG A 48 20.49 -7.37 2.61
C ARG A 48 19.10 -7.33 1.98
N TYR A 49 18.09 -6.80 2.70
CA TYR A 49 16.70 -6.75 2.22
C TYR A 49 16.43 -5.53 1.34
N VAL A 50 17.09 -4.41 1.65
CA VAL A 50 16.95 -3.17 0.89
C VAL A 50 17.94 -3.06 -0.26
N SER A 51 18.94 -3.95 -0.36
CA SER A 51 19.93 -3.95 -1.43
C SER A 51 19.29 -4.03 -2.82
N ARG A 52 19.79 -3.28 -3.80
CA ARG A 52 19.30 -3.35 -5.19
C ARG A 52 19.46 -4.75 -5.79
N ILE A 53 20.54 -5.44 -5.43
CA ILE A 53 20.87 -6.80 -5.86
C ILE A 53 20.02 -7.80 -5.06
N GLY A 54 19.42 -8.78 -5.75
CA GLY A 54 18.64 -9.88 -5.14
C GLY A 54 17.12 -9.75 -5.27
N PRO A 55 16.35 -10.79 -4.90
CA PRO A 55 14.89 -10.77 -4.91
C PRO A 55 14.31 -9.88 -3.78
N LYS A 56 12.99 -9.65 -3.80
CA LYS A 56 12.26 -9.01 -2.68
C LYS A 56 12.01 -10.06 -1.59
N GLU A 57 12.82 -10.03 -0.54
CA GLU A 57 12.70 -10.94 0.62
C GLU A 57 12.19 -10.20 1.86
N PRO A 58 11.18 -10.74 2.56
CA PRO A 58 10.65 -10.09 3.76
C PRO A 58 11.78 -9.88 4.78
N PRO A 59 11.82 -8.71 5.46
CA PRO A 59 12.86 -8.42 6.43
C PRO A 59 12.83 -9.43 7.59
N SER A 60 14.00 -9.75 8.15
CA SER A 60 14.05 -10.54 9.38
C SER A 60 13.42 -9.77 10.51
N GLN A 61 12.88 -10.49 11.49
CA GLN A 61 12.38 -9.89 12.73
C GLN A 61 13.42 -8.97 13.39
N ALA A 62 14.71 -9.34 13.34
CA ALA A 62 15.80 -8.50 13.84
C ALA A 62 15.96 -7.18 13.08
N CYS A 63 15.71 -7.15 11.76
CA CYS A 63 15.69 -5.92 10.98
C CYS A 63 14.48 -5.05 11.37
N CYS A 64 13.27 -5.63 11.44
CA CYS A 64 12.07 -4.91 11.86
C CYS A 64 12.22 -4.29 13.26
N GLN A 65 12.76 -5.04 14.22
CA GLN A 65 13.05 -4.54 15.57
C GLN A 65 14.07 -3.40 15.58
N SER A 66 15.04 -3.43 14.66
CA SER A 66 16.04 -2.36 14.56
C SER A 66 15.47 -1.09 13.93
N LEU A 67 14.35 -1.18 13.21
CA LEU A 67 13.65 -0.05 12.61
C LEU A 67 12.61 0.58 13.55
N GLU A 68 12.18 -0.12 14.60
CA GLU A 68 11.09 0.32 15.49
C GLU A 68 11.40 1.64 16.25
N GLY A 69 12.69 1.94 16.47
CA GLY A 69 13.16 3.20 17.05
C GLY A 69 13.95 4.09 16.06
N ALA A 70 13.97 3.74 14.78
CA ALA A 70 14.69 4.51 13.78
C ALA A 70 13.80 5.62 13.23
N ASP A 71 14.23 6.88 13.37
CA ASP A 71 13.58 7.95 12.63
C ASP A 71 13.91 7.77 11.14
N ILE A 72 12.87 7.54 10.33
CA ILE A 72 13.01 7.41 8.87
C ILE A 72 13.38 8.76 8.21
N PRO A 73 12.87 9.94 8.68
CA PRO A 73 13.17 11.22 8.05
C PRO A 73 14.65 11.64 8.05
N CYS A 74 15.43 11.43 9.11
CA CYS A 74 16.88 11.74 9.06
C CYS A 74 17.72 10.59 8.48
N LEU A 75 17.19 9.36 8.36
CA LEU A 75 17.80 8.34 7.50
C LEU A 75 17.84 8.82 6.04
N CYS A 76 16.86 9.62 5.59
CA CYS A 76 16.85 10.23 4.25
C CYS A 76 18.10 11.07 3.94
N GLN A 77 18.76 11.65 4.96
CA GLN A 77 20.00 12.39 4.76
C GLN A 77 21.15 11.48 4.29
N TYR A 78 21.13 10.20 4.70
CA TYR A 78 22.11 9.19 4.29
C TYR A 78 21.69 8.44 3.03
N PHE A 79 20.40 8.46 2.68
CA PHE A 79 19.91 7.81 1.47
C PHE A 79 20.56 8.36 0.21
N THR A 80 20.99 9.62 0.16
CA THR A 80 21.67 10.18 -1.03
C THR A 80 23.02 9.51 -1.30
N ILE A 81 23.79 9.20 -0.26
CA ILE A 81 25.10 8.54 -0.36
C ILE A 81 24.92 7.06 -0.76
N TYR A 82 23.88 6.41 -0.25
CA TYR A 82 23.63 4.98 -0.47
C TYR A 82 22.50 4.67 -1.45
N ALA A 83 21.99 5.66 -2.18
CA ALA A 83 20.88 5.50 -3.14
C ALA A 83 21.20 4.47 -4.24
N LEU A 84 22.48 4.33 -4.59
CA LEU A 84 22.94 3.34 -5.56
C LEU A 84 22.96 1.91 -5.00
N LEU A 85 22.92 1.74 -3.68
CA LEU A 85 22.93 0.42 -3.04
C LEU A 85 21.55 0.00 -2.58
N PHE A 86 20.68 0.94 -2.21
CA PHE A 86 19.35 0.64 -1.67
C PHE A 86 18.22 0.93 -2.67
N SER A 87 17.22 0.04 -2.70
CA SER A 87 15.97 0.22 -3.44
C SER A 87 14.84 0.55 -2.48
N LEU A 88 14.25 1.74 -2.62
CA LEU A 88 13.08 2.16 -1.85
C LEU A 88 11.90 1.19 -2.05
N GLU A 89 11.77 0.62 -3.25
CA GLU A 89 10.75 -0.39 -3.57
C GLU A 89 10.88 -1.69 -2.76
N LYS A 90 12.04 -1.92 -2.13
CA LYS A 90 12.29 -3.06 -1.24
C LYS A 90 12.17 -2.70 0.24
N GLY A 91 12.14 -1.41 0.57
CA GLY A 91 12.12 -0.94 1.96
C GLY A 91 10.73 -0.93 2.59
N VAL A 92 9.66 -0.88 1.78
CA VAL A 92 8.33 -0.54 2.28
C VAL A 92 7.24 -1.44 1.69
N TYR A 93 7.31 -2.75 1.97
CA TYR A 93 6.24 -3.69 1.63
C TYR A 93 6.01 -4.70 2.74
N VAL A 94 4.82 -5.31 2.74
CA VAL A 94 4.44 -6.40 3.63
C VAL A 94 4.09 -7.63 2.79
N ARG A 95 4.55 -8.79 3.26
CA ARG A 95 4.14 -10.09 2.75
C ARG A 95 3.05 -10.65 3.65
N LEU A 96 1.87 -10.88 3.09
CA LEU A 96 0.75 -11.55 3.74
C LEU A 96 0.72 -13.01 3.29
N HIS A 97 0.82 -13.94 4.23
CA HIS A 97 0.58 -15.36 3.98
C HIS A 97 -0.89 -15.66 4.24
N VAL A 98 -1.61 -16.13 3.23
CA VAL A 98 -3.04 -16.43 3.30
C VAL A 98 -3.24 -17.94 3.24
N GLU A 99 -3.70 -18.52 4.34
CA GLU A 99 -4.12 -19.92 4.40
C GLU A 99 -5.65 -20.01 4.32
N VAL A 100 -6.16 -20.79 3.37
CA VAL A 100 -7.60 -20.91 3.11
C VAL A 100 -8.16 -22.16 3.80
N PRO A 101 -9.15 -22.02 4.71
CA PRO A 101 -9.82 -23.16 5.32
C PRO A 101 -10.55 -24.03 4.29
N SER A 102 -10.54 -25.35 4.46
CA SER A 102 -11.19 -26.32 3.56
C SER A 102 -12.67 -26.04 3.34
N LEU A 103 -13.39 -25.56 4.37
CA LEU A 103 -14.80 -25.15 4.28
C LEU A 103 -15.03 -24.08 3.19
N VAL A 104 -14.10 -23.13 3.07
CA VAL A 104 -14.18 -22.07 2.05
C VAL A 104 -13.87 -22.63 0.67
N CYS A 105 -12.91 -23.56 0.56
CA CYS A 105 -12.60 -24.26 -0.68
C CYS A 105 -13.81 -25.04 -1.21
N GLU A 106 -14.48 -25.82 -0.34
CA GLU A 106 -15.68 -26.59 -0.71
C GLU A 106 -16.84 -25.70 -1.16
N ASP A 107 -17.07 -24.59 -0.44
CA ASP A 107 -18.10 -23.62 -0.80
C ASP A 107 -17.85 -23.00 -2.18
N CYS A 108 -16.59 -22.63 -2.46
CA CYS A 108 -16.18 -22.08 -3.74
C CYS A 108 -16.32 -23.11 -4.87
N TYR A 109 -15.91 -24.37 -4.62
CA TYR A 109 -16.10 -25.47 -5.55
C TYR A 109 -17.57 -25.67 -5.94
N LYS A 110 -18.47 -25.75 -4.94
CA LYS A 110 -19.93 -25.89 -5.17
C LYS A 110 -20.49 -24.74 -6.01
N ARG A 111 -20.02 -23.50 -5.78
CA ARG A 111 -20.41 -22.34 -6.59
C ARG A 111 -19.95 -22.47 -8.04
N VAL A 112 -18.71 -22.89 -8.27
CA VAL A 112 -18.14 -23.08 -9.62
C VAL A 112 -18.88 -24.18 -10.37
N ILE A 113 -19.18 -25.31 -9.73
CA ILE A 113 -20.00 -26.37 -10.31
C ILE A 113 -21.41 -25.86 -10.67
N ALA A 114 -22.03 -25.05 -9.81
CA ALA A 114 -23.32 -24.43 -10.10
C ALA A 114 -23.29 -23.48 -11.31
N GLU A 115 -22.22 -22.71 -11.48
CA GLU A 115 -22.05 -21.84 -12.65
C GLU A 115 -21.82 -22.64 -13.94
N PHE A 116 -20.98 -23.67 -13.89
CA PHE A 116 -20.79 -24.56 -15.05
C PHE A 116 -22.08 -25.31 -15.41
N MET A 117 -22.90 -25.72 -14.44
CA MET A 117 -24.21 -26.34 -14.73
C MET A 117 -25.18 -25.40 -15.47
N LYS A 118 -25.11 -24.08 -15.24
CA LYS A 118 -25.95 -23.10 -15.96
C LYS A 118 -25.46 -22.86 -17.38
N GLN A 119 -24.14 -22.88 -17.59
CA GLN A 119 -23.51 -22.54 -18.87
C GLN A 119 -23.38 -23.74 -19.81
N ALA A 120 -23.15 -24.94 -19.28
CA ALA A 120 -22.87 -26.13 -20.08
C ALA A 120 -24.14 -26.71 -20.74
N LYS A 121 -24.10 -26.86 -22.06
CA LYS A 121 -25.13 -27.58 -22.85
C LYS A 121 -24.65 -29.01 -23.12
N ILE A 122 -24.75 -29.86 -22.11
CA ILE A 122 -24.23 -31.23 -22.19
C ILE A 122 -25.10 -32.07 -23.13
N PRO A 123 -24.52 -32.73 -24.14
CA PRO A 123 -25.28 -33.57 -25.06
C PRO A 123 -26.00 -34.70 -24.28
N GLY A 124 -27.27 -34.94 -24.60
CA GLY A 124 -28.10 -35.95 -23.93
C GLY A 124 -28.85 -35.45 -22.68
N PHE A 125 -28.49 -34.28 -22.13
CA PHE A 125 -29.19 -33.69 -20.99
C PHE A 125 -30.06 -32.50 -21.41
N ARG A 126 -31.25 -32.41 -20.83
CA ARG A 126 -32.14 -31.26 -21.04
C ARG A 126 -31.54 -30.02 -20.34
N PRO A 127 -31.39 -28.88 -21.03
CA PRO A 127 -30.79 -27.68 -20.45
C PRO A 127 -31.55 -27.22 -19.20
N GLY A 128 -30.81 -26.85 -18.15
CA GLY A 128 -31.34 -26.35 -16.88
C GLY A 128 -31.71 -27.41 -15.84
N LYS A 129 -31.59 -28.71 -16.14
CA LYS A 129 -31.73 -29.79 -15.15
C LYS A 129 -30.38 -30.14 -14.52
N LYS A 130 -30.43 -30.62 -13.26
CA LYS A 130 -29.22 -31.07 -12.53
C LYS A 130 -28.61 -32.25 -13.26
N VAL A 131 -27.36 -32.09 -13.69
CA VAL A 131 -26.53 -33.15 -14.27
C VAL A 131 -25.60 -33.67 -13.17
N PRO A 132 -25.35 -34.99 -13.08
CA PRO A 132 -24.35 -35.53 -12.16
C PRO A 132 -22.98 -34.86 -12.33
N GLU A 133 -22.29 -34.57 -11.22
CA GLU A 133 -21.01 -33.84 -11.22
C GLU A 133 -19.94 -34.54 -12.05
N SER A 134 -19.88 -35.87 -12.03
CA SER A 134 -18.93 -36.66 -12.81
C SER A 134 -19.03 -36.39 -14.32
N ILE A 135 -20.26 -36.27 -14.84
CA ILE A 135 -20.52 -35.99 -16.25
C ILE A 135 -20.16 -34.55 -16.57
N LEU A 136 -20.52 -33.60 -15.70
CA LEU A 136 -20.17 -32.19 -15.88
C LEU A 136 -18.65 -31.99 -15.92
N ILE A 137 -17.92 -32.59 -14.97
CA ILE A 137 -16.46 -32.53 -14.90
C ILE A 137 -15.83 -33.17 -16.13
N SER A 138 -16.37 -34.29 -16.63
CA SER A 138 -15.88 -34.92 -17.86
C SER A 138 -16.06 -34.05 -19.11
N TYR A 139 -17.15 -33.27 -19.17
CA TYR A 139 -17.46 -32.39 -20.29
C TYR A 139 -16.63 -31.09 -20.26
N VAL A 140 -16.47 -30.48 -19.09
CA VAL A 140 -15.72 -29.23 -18.89
C VAL A 140 -14.21 -29.47 -18.83
N GLY A 141 -13.79 -30.62 -18.30
CA GLY A 141 -12.41 -30.96 -17.98
C GLY A 141 -12.08 -30.67 -16.50
N SER A 142 -11.45 -31.63 -15.82
CA SER A 142 -11.07 -31.50 -14.40
C SER A 142 -10.15 -30.30 -14.15
N GLN A 143 -9.18 -30.07 -15.03
CA GLN A 143 -8.29 -28.91 -14.94
C GLN A 143 -9.06 -27.60 -14.98
N ASN A 144 -10.01 -27.44 -15.90
CA ASN A 144 -10.78 -26.20 -16.01
C ASN A 144 -11.63 -25.94 -14.76
N VAL A 145 -12.21 -27.00 -14.17
CA VAL A 145 -12.93 -26.90 -12.91
C VAL A 145 -12.00 -26.48 -11.77
N GLN A 146 -10.81 -27.06 -11.68
CA GLN A 146 -9.81 -26.68 -10.66
C GLN A 146 -9.36 -25.23 -10.83
N LYS A 147 -9.01 -24.80 -12.05
CA LYS A 147 -8.61 -23.42 -12.36
C LYS A 147 -9.68 -22.41 -11.96
N ALA A 148 -10.93 -22.67 -12.35
CA ALA A 148 -12.07 -21.83 -11.99
C ALA A 148 -12.31 -21.81 -10.47
N THR A 149 -12.09 -22.96 -9.79
CA THR A 149 -12.21 -23.05 -8.33
C THR A 149 -11.14 -22.21 -7.64
N ILE A 150 -9.88 -22.33 -8.02
CA ILE A 150 -8.77 -21.52 -7.48
C ILE A 150 -9.02 -20.04 -7.74
N GLU A 151 -9.46 -19.66 -8.94
CA GLU A 151 -9.81 -18.27 -9.26
C GLU A 151 -10.94 -17.75 -8.35
N SER A 152 -11.98 -18.56 -8.13
CA SER A 152 -13.10 -18.18 -7.26
C SER A 152 -12.69 -18.04 -5.79
N ILE A 153 -11.77 -18.88 -5.32
CA ILE A 153 -11.18 -18.79 -3.97
C ILE A 153 -10.41 -17.49 -3.86
N LEU A 154 -9.45 -17.24 -4.77
CA LEU A 154 -8.62 -16.04 -4.78
C LEU A 154 -9.46 -14.76 -4.77
N ARG A 155 -10.51 -14.67 -5.59
CA ARG A 155 -11.39 -13.49 -5.61
C ARG A 155 -12.04 -13.22 -4.25
N ARG A 156 -12.45 -14.26 -3.53
CA ARG A 156 -13.10 -14.15 -2.21
C ARG A 156 -12.08 -13.86 -1.11
N THR A 157 -11.00 -14.62 -1.07
CA THR A 157 -10.02 -14.58 0.03
C THR A 157 -9.08 -13.40 -0.07
N LEU A 158 -8.75 -12.92 -1.28
CA LEU A 158 -7.90 -11.74 -1.46
C LEU A 158 -8.57 -10.49 -0.90
N SER A 159 -9.87 -10.31 -1.14
CA SER A 159 -10.63 -9.19 -0.56
C SER A 159 -10.61 -9.22 0.98
N HIS A 160 -10.77 -10.39 1.58
CA HIS A 160 -10.73 -10.55 3.02
C HIS A 160 -9.31 -10.34 3.59
N ALA A 161 -8.28 -10.89 2.94
CA ALA A 161 -6.88 -10.72 3.34
C ALA A 161 -6.45 -9.24 3.31
N MET A 162 -6.91 -8.48 2.31
CA MET A 162 -6.60 -7.06 2.19
C MET A 162 -7.25 -6.22 3.30
N THR A 163 -8.34 -6.67 3.91
CA THR A 163 -9.05 -5.92 4.97
C THR A 163 -8.17 -5.68 6.21
N SER A 164 -7.16 -6.52 6.46
CA SER A 164 -6.20 -6.28 7.56
C SER A 164 -5.24 -5.12 7.30
N VAL A 165 -5.04 -4.74 6.03
CA VAL A 165 -4.11 -3.68 5.61
C VAL A 165 -4.83 -2.49 4.95
N THR A 166 -6.16 -2.53 4.82
CA THR A 166 -6.96 -1.41 4.30
C THR A 166 -6.75 -0.16 5.14
N GLY A 167 -6.29 0.92 4.51
CA GLY A 167 -6.01 2.22 5.14
C GLY A 167 -4.55 2.65 5.00
N ARG A 168 -3.61 1.68 5.01
CA ARG A 168 -2.17 1.96 4.80
C ARG A 168 -1.63 1.37 3.50
N ALA A 169 -2.27 0.32 2.98
CA ALA A 169 -1.87 -0.32 1.74
C ALA A 169 -2.17 0.55 0.50
N LEU A 170 -1.21 0.60 -0.43
CA LEU A 170 -1.41 1.19 -1.75
C LEU A 170 -2.13 0.18 -2.65
N GLN A 171 -3.34 0.51 -3.11
CA GLN A 171 -4.22 -0.44 -3.80
C GLN A 171 -3.63 -1.02 -5.10
N GLU A 172 -2.87 -0.23 -5.84
CA GLU A 172 -2.26 -0.63 -7.11
C GLU A 172 -1.04 -1.56 -6.94
N SER A 173 -0.52 -1.70 -5.71
CA SER A 173 0.68 -2.47 -5.43
C SER A 173 0.44 -3.96 -5.13
N VAL A 174 -0.82 -4.38 -5.02
CA VAL A 174 -1.18 -5.75 -4.60
C VAL A 174 -0.75 -6.77 -5.65
N ARG A 175 0.15 -7.69 -5.28
CA ARG A 175 0.68 -8.73 -6.17
C ARG A 175 0.72 -10.08 -5.49
N ILE A 176 0.18 -11.11 -6.13
CA ILE A 176 0.29 -12.50 -5.66
C ILE A 176 1.66 -13.04 -6.10
N VAL A 177 2.46 -13.53 -5.16
CA VAL A 177 3.82 -14.04 -5.42
C VAL A 177 3.80 -15.45 -5.95
N THR A 178 2.93 -16.29 -5.36
CA THR A 178 2.82 -17.70 -5.70
C THR A 178 2.29 -17.86 -7.11
N LYS A 179 2.94 -18.72 -7.89
CA LYS A 179 2.50 -18.99 -9.26
C LYS A 179 1.21 -19.78 -9.26
N PHE A 180 0.41 -19.56 -10.30
CA PHE A 180 -0.86 -20.27 -10.44
C PHE A 180 -0.68 -21.79 -10.56
N SER A 181 0.37 -22.25 -11.25
CA SER A 181 0.70 -23.68 -11.37
C SER A 181 1.02 -24.35 -10.02
N GLU A 182 1.74 -23.66 -9.13
CA GLU A 182 2.07 -24.17 -7.78
C GLU A 182 0.80 -24.30 -6.92
N MET A 183 -0.15 -23.37 -7.09
CA MET A 183 -1.46 -23.42 -6.45
C MET A 183 -2.31 -24.59 -6.95
N GLU A 184 -2.27 -24.92 -8.25
CA GLU A 184 -2.97 -26.07 -8.83
C GLU A 184 -2.47 -27.41 -8.26
N GLU A 185 -1.15 -27.57 -8.13
CA GLU A 185 -0.52 -28.76 -7.57
C GLU A 185 -0.85 -28.94 -6.08
N THR A 186 -0.77 -27.85 -5.32
CA THR A 186 -1.09 -27.85 -3.88
C THR A 186 -2.57 -28.18 -3.64
N TYR A 187 -3.47 -27.56 -4.41
CA TYR A 187 -4.90 -27.79 -4.29
C TYR A 187 -5.29 -29.22 -4.66
N SER A 188 -4.66 -29.79 -5.69
CA SER A 188 -4.92 -31.17 -6.13
C SER A 188 -4.47 -32.23 -5.12
N SER A 189 -3.42 -31.93 -4.34
CA SER A 189 -2.81 -32.89 -3.39
C SER A 189 -3.41 -32.81 -1.99
N LEU A 190 -3.69 -31.61 -1.48
CA LEU A 190 -4.11 -31.39 -0.09
C LEU A 190 -5.59 -30.98 0.05
N GLY A 191 -6.23 -30.50 -1.01
CA GLY A 191 -7.57 -29.89 -0.94
C GLY A 191 -7.62 -28.56 -0.19
N SER A 192 -6.46 -28.05 0.24
CA SER A 192 -6.27 -26.72 0.83
C SER A 192 -5.47 -25.83 -0.12
N LEU A 193 -5.60 -24.53 0.04
CA LEU A 193 -4.89 -23.54 -0.75
C LEU A 193 -4.20 -22.54 0.18
N GLY A 194 -2.90 -22.35 0.00
CA GLY A 194 -2.12 -21.31 0.65
C GLY A 194 -1.41 -20.46 -0.39
N TYR A 195 -1.40 -19.13 -0.22
CA TYR A 195 -0.72 -18.23 -1.15
C TYR A 195 -0.16 -16.98 -0.47
N ASP A 196 0.88 -16.42 -1.07
CA ASP A 196 1.56 -15.22 -0.59
C ASP A 196 1.15 -13.99 -1.41
N VAL A 197 0.83 -12.89 -0.73
CA VAL A 197 0.52 -11.58 -1.33
C VAL A 197 1.55 -10.55 -0.86
N LEU A 198 2.12 -9.79 -1.79
CA LEU A 198 2.94 -8.61 -1.51
C LEU A 198 2.11 -7.35 -1.71
N VAL A 199 2.24 -6.42 -0.76
CA VAL A 199 1.54 -5.13 -0.76
C VAL A 199 2.50 -4.04 -0.27
N ASP A 200 2.59 -2.95 -1.01
CA ASP A 200 3.34 -1.77 -0.58
C ASP A 200 2.48 -0.96 0.41
N ILE A 201 3.10 -0.52 1.50
CA ILE A 201 2.41 0.19 2.59
C ILE A 201 2.95 1.62 2.68
N ALA A 202 2.08 2.62 2.73
CA ALA A 202 2.51 3.98 3.00
C ALA A 202 2.98 4.11 4.47
N PRO A 203 4.16 4.72 4.73
CA PRO A 203 4.63 4.92 6.10
C PRO A 203 3.73 5.91 6.85
N GLU A 204 3.64 5.75 8.18
CA GLU A 204 2.96 6.71 9.04
C GLU A 204 3.84 7.95 9.23
N ILE A 205 3.35 9.10 8.79
CA ILE A 205 4.07 10.38 8.91
C ILE A 205 3.70 11.02 10.25
N LYS A 206 4.66 11.12 11.17
CA LYS A 206 4.54 11.92 12.40
C LYS A 206 5.17 13.28 12.17
N TRP A 207 4.36 14.34 12.23
CA TRP A 207 4.85 15.71 12.22
C TRP A 207 5.35 16.05 13.62
N ILE A 208 6.55 16.62 13.72
CA ILE A 208 7.12 17.03 15.01
C ILE A 208 6.48 18.38 15.36
N PRO A 209 5.72 18.49 16.47
CA PRO A 209 4.96 19.71 16.81
C PRO A 209 5.84 20.83 17.38
N ASP A 210 7.12 20.57 17.67
CA ASP A 210 8.00 21.55 18.29
C ASP A 210 8.27 22.73 17.35
N ASN A 211 8.18 23.95 17.90
CA ASN A 211 8.52 25.20 17.21
C ASN A 211 9.93 25.22 16.58
N ASN A 212 10.79 24.25 16.91
CA ASN A 212 12.14 24.11 16.36
C ASN A 212 12.28 23.09 15.23
N ALA A 213 11.32 22.19 15.02
CA ALA A 213 11.50 21.00 14.18
C ALA A 213 11.83 21.31 12.71
N TYR A 214 11.37 22.46 12.22
CA TYR A 214 11.56 22.89 10.84
C TYR A 214 12.32 24.23 10.74
N LYS A 215 13.03 24.65 11.80
CA LYS A 215 13.77 25.94 11.81
C LYS A 215 14.85 26.03 10.74
N ASN A 216 15.41 24.90 10.32
CA ASN A 216 16.45 24.84 9.30
C ASN A 216 15.87 24.77 7.87
N LEU A 217 14.53 24.76 7.72
CA LEU A 217 13.90 24.79 6.41
C LEU A 217 14.01 26.21 5.83
N LYS A 218 14.99 26.41 4.94
CA LYS A 218 15.15 27.65 4.18
C LYS A 218 14.33 27.57 2.89
N ILE A 219 13.26 28.37 2.79
CA ILE A 219 12.49 28.53 1.57
C ILE A 219 13.13 29.68 0.78
N VAL A 220 13.63 29.40 -0.41
CA VAL A 220 14.06 30.44 -1.36
C VAL A 220 12.93 30.61 -2.36
N VAL A 221 12.31 31.79 -2.36
CA VAL A 221 11.35 32.16 -3.39
C VAL A 221 12.13 32.90 -4.46
N GLU A 222 12.33 32.27 -5.60
CA GLU A 222 12.86 32.93 -6.78
C GLU A 222 11.71 33.66 -7.46
N MET A 223 11.83 34.99 -7.56
CA MET A 223 10.93 35.82 -8.35
C MET A 223 11.67 36.20 -9.64
N ASP A 224 11.24 35.64 -10.78
CA ASP A 224 11.88 35.89 -12.09
C ASP A 224 11.72 37.35 -12.58
N SER A 225 10.83 38.12 -11.97
CA SER A 225 10.66 39.56 -12.14
C SER A 225 9.76 40.09 -11.01
N ASP A 226 9.77 41.39 -10.76
CA ASP A 226 8.69 42.02 -10.00
C ASP A 226 7.39 41.70 -10.73
N ILE A 227 6.58 40.82 -10.13
CA ILE A 227 5.21 40.59 -10.60
C ILE A 227 4.47 41.89 -10.28
N ASP A 228 4.55 42.84 -11.20
CA ASP A 228 3.81 44.08 -11.10
C ASP A 228 2.32 43.69 -11.02
N ALA A 229 1.61 44.20 -10.01
CA ALA A 229 0.21 43.89 -9.78
C ALA A 229 -0.61 44.13 -11.06
N HIS A 230 -0.19 45.12 -11.86
CA HIS A 230 -0.73 45.39 -13.18
C HIS A 230 -0.56 44.19 -14.15
N THR A 231 0.65 43.65 -14.30
CA THR A 231 0.93 42.53 -15.22
C THR A 231 0.20 41.24 -14.81
N ALA A 232 0.18 40.92 -13.51
CA ALA A 232 -0.62 39.78 -13.02
C ALA A 232 -2.12 39.99 -13.26
N SER A 233 -2.62 41.20 -13.02
CA SER A 233 -4.02 41.53 -13.27
C SER A 233 -4.40 41.43 -14.75
N GLU A 234 -3.55 41.93 -15.67
CA GLU A 234 -3.78 41.83 -17.11
C GLU A 234 -3.79 40.37 -17.60
N GLN A 235 -2.90 39.54 -17.08
CA GLN A 235 -2.84 38.12 -17.44
C GLN A 235 -4.10 37.38 -16.96
N GLU A 236 -4.52 37.59 -15.72
CA GLU A 236 -5.75 37.02 -15.18
C GLU A 236 -6.99 37.56 -15.91
N PHE A 237 -7.01 38.86 -16.22
CA PHE A 237 -8.08 39.46 -17.02
C PHE A 237 -8.16 38.81 -18.40
N ARG A 238 -7.04 38.70 -19.14
CA ARG A 238 -7.00 38.03 -20.45
C ARG A 238 -7.41 36.57 -20.38
N ARG A 239 -7.01 35.82 -19.34
CA ARG A 239 -7.44 34.41 -19.15
C ARG A 239 -8.95 34.32 -18.98
N ARG A 240 -9.52 35.13 -18.08
CA ARG A 240 -10.97 35.17 -17.85
C ARG A 240 -11.73 35.64 -19.07
N TYR A 241 -11.26 36.68 -19.75
CA TYR A 241 -11.87 37.21 -20.97
C TYR A 241 -11.88 36.16 -22.10
N LYS A 242 -10.78 35.41 -22.28
CA LYS A 242 -10.72 34.28 -23.23
C LYS A 242 -11.68 33.16 -22.88
N SER A 243 -11.88 32.87 -21.59
CA SER A 243 -12.80 31.81 -21.14
C SER A 243 -14.27 32.16 -21.35
N ILE A 244 -14.62 33.46 -21.35
CA ILE A 244 -15.99 33.96 -21.55
C ILE A 244 -16.28 34.23 -23.04
N GLY A 245 -15.24 34.46 -23.86
CA GLY A 245 -15.37 34.76 -25.27
C GLY A 245 -16.09 33.66 -26.06
N ALA A 246 -17.15 34.03 -26.78
CA ALA A 246 -17.88 33.11 -27.63
C ALA A 246 -16.97 32.58 -28.75
N LEU A 247 -17.00 31.27 -28.96
CA LEU A 247 -16.29 30.63 -30.06
C LEU A 247 -17.08 30.83 -31.36
N LYS A 248 -16.42 31.31 -32.42
CA LYS A 248 -16.99 31.30 -33.77
C LYS A 248 -16.27 30.27 -34.63
N VAL A 249 -17.04 29.64 -35.51
CA VAL A 249 -16.52 28.72 -36.53
C VAL A 249 -15.77 29.54 -37.58
N VAL A 250 -14.51 29.17 -37.84
CA VAL A 250 -13.71 29.77 -38.92
C VAL A 250 -13.76 28.84 -40.12
N THR A 251 -14.33 29.31 -41.23
CA THR A 251 -14.56 28.51 -42.45
C THR A 251 -13.31 28.28 -43.31
N ASP A 252 -12.25 29.07 -43.12
CA ASP A 252 -10.98 28.97 -43.88
C ASP A 252 -9.98 27.93 -43.31
N ARG A 253 -10.37 27.14 -42.31
CA ARG A 253 -9.55 26.07 -41.75
C ARG A 253 -10.41 24.82 -41.59
N ALA A 254 -9.91 23.68 -42.08
CA ALA A 254 -10.66 22.42 -42.18
C ALA A 254 -11.31 21.96 -40.86
N THR A 255 -10.81 22.39 -39.70
CA THR A 255 -11.48 22.31 -38.39
C THR A 255 -10.77 23.25 -37.42
N GLY A 256 -11.41 24.33 -36.98
CA GLY A 256 -10.80 25.24 -36.00
C GLY A 256 -11.77 26.26 -35.44
N TRP A 257 -11.96 26.21 -34.12
CA TRP A 257 -12.63 27.27 -33.37
C TRP A 257 -11.64 28.39 -33.06
N ARG A 258 -12.07 29.65 -33.20
CA ARG A 258 -11.30 30.81 -32.73
C ARG A 258 -12.16 31.58 -31.73
N CYS A 259 -11.57 31.96 -30.60
CA CYS A 259 -12.20 32.90 -29.67
C CYS A 259 -12.35 34.25 -30.38
N CYS A 260 -13.58 34.76 -30.48
CA CYS A 260 -13.79 36.16 -30.82
C CYS A 260 -13.63 37.00 -29.55
N CYS A 261 -12.68 37.95 -29.55
CA CYS A 261 -12.76 39.06 -28.59
C CYS A 261 -14.00 39.90 -28.95
N PRO A 262 -14.85 40.29 -27.98
CA PRO A 262 -15.82 41.36 -28.18
C PRO A 262 -15.14 42.70 -28.46
#